data_AF-A0A3E3I4G8-F1
#
_entry.id   AF-A0A3E3I4G8-F1
#
_cell.length_a   1.000
_cell.length_b   1.000
_cell.length_c   1.000
_cell.angle_alpha   90.00
_cell.angle_beta   90.00
_cell.angle_gamma   90.00
#
_symmetry.space_group_name_H-M   'P 1'
#
loop_
_entity.id
_entity.type
_entity.pdbx_description
1 polymer ?
#
loop_
_entity_poly.entity_id
_entity_poly.type
_entity_poly.pdbx_seq_one_letter_code
_entity_poly.pdbx_strand_id
1 'polypeptide(L)'
;MADKHLAKNYFSSERKDMKFLKGFTLVALLPFWAGYAFALYNGNSNNLSNYSLLILAFSLMNFNAICGVEKIENKVLNLIAKLDGVLFFIWAFVTIIQLLIK
;
A
#
# COMPACT_ATOMS: atom_id res chain seq x y z
N MET A 1 11.76 22.91 -31.41
CA MET A 1 12.09 23.40 -30.05
C MET A 1 10.91 23.27 -29.07
N ALA A 2 9.67 23.28 -29.56
CA ALA A 2 8.45 23.02 -28.77
C ALA A 2 8.37 21.61 -28.17
N ASP A 3 8.92 20.61 -28.85
CA ASP A 3 8.83 19.19 -28.46
C ASP A 3 9.59 18.85 -27.16
N LYS A 4 10.72 19.54 -26.91
CA LYS A 4 11.50 19.36 -25.68
C LYS A 4 10.77 19.89 -24.44
N HIS A 5 9.95 20.93 -24.59
CA HIS A 5 9.17 21.47 -23.47
C HIS A 5 7.95 20.61 -23.16
N LEU A 6 7.29 20.05 -24.19
CA LEU A 6 6.18 19.12 -24.02
C LEU A 6 6.62 17.81 -23.34
N ALA A 7 7.72 17.21 -23.79
CA ALA A 7 8.25 15.98 -23.19
C ALA A 7 8.64 16.17 -21.72
N LYS A 8 9.21 17.33 -21.37
CA LYS A 8 9.63 17.64 -19.99
C LYS A 8 8.44 17.85 -19.06
N ASN A 9 7.36 18.47 -19.55
CA ASN A 9 6.13 18.66 -18.80
C ASN A 9 5.38 17.33 -18.60
N TYR A 10 5.34 16.46 -19.62
CA TYR A 10 4.74 15.13 -19.52
C TYR A 10 5.46 14.27 -18.47
N PHE A 11 6.79 14.20 -18.55
CA PHE A 11 7.61 13.45 -17.58
C PHE A 11 7.57 14.02 -16.16
N SER A 12 7.37 15.34 -16.03
CA SER A 12 7.16 15.99 -14.73
C SER A 12 5.77 15.74 -14.17
N SER A 13 4.74 15.63 -15.02
CA SER A 13 3.37 15.29 -14.57
C SER A 13 3.33 13.85 -14.09
N GLU A 14 3.83 12.92 -14.90
CA GLU A 14 3.82 11.48 -14.59
C GLU A 14 4.51 11.18 -13.24
N ARG A 15 5.67 11.81 -12.98
CA ARG A 15 6.34 11.68 -11.67
C ARG A 15 5.56 12.28 -10.50
N LYS A 16 4.81 13.37 -10.72
CA LYS A 16 3.94 13.95 -9.68
C LYS A 16 2.75 13.03 -9.44
N ASP A 17 2.09 12.56 -10.50
CA ASP A 17 0.94 11.67 -10.44
C ASP A 17 1.29 10.35 -9.73
N MET A 18 2.47 9.77 -10.02
CA MET A 18 2.96 8.59 -9.30
C MET A 18 3.21 8.84 -7.81
N LYS A 19 3.77 10.01 -7.43
CA LYS A 19 3.95 10.38 -6.02
C LYS A 19 2.59 10.56 -5.31
N PHE A 20 1.61 11.17 -5.98
CA PHE A 20 0.26 11.33 -5.47
C PHE A 20 -0.47 9.99 -5.31
N LEU A 21 -0.41 9.12 -6.33
CA LEU A 21 -0.99 7.78 -6.28
C LEU A 21 -0.37 6.96 -5.15
N LYS A 22 0.96 6.99 -4.97
CA LYS A 22 1.61 6.35 -3.83
C LYS A 22 1.09 6.88 -2.51
N GLY A 23 1.08 8.21 -2.31
CA GLY A 23 0.54 8.80 -1.08
C GLY A 23 -0.93 8.43 -0.82
N PHE A 24 -1.77 8.45 -1.85
CA PHE A 24 -3.19 8.11 -1.77
C PHE A 24 -3.41 6.64 -1.43
N THR A 25 -2.72 5.74 -2.13
CA THR A 25 -2.82 4.29 -1.91
C THR A 25 -2.34 3.90 -0.51
N LEU A 26 -1.33 4.60 0.02
CA LEU A 26 -0.86 4.47 1.40
C LEU A 26 -1.91 4.88 2.43
N VAL A 27 -2.60 6.00 2.21
CA VAL A 27 -3.70 6.43 3.09
C VAL A 27 -4.91 5.48 2.98
N ALA A 28 -5.16 4.93 1.79
CA ALA A 28 -6.24 3.96 1.57
C ALA A 28 -5.99 2.60 2.24
N LEU A 29 -4.74 2.25 2.57
CA LEU A 29 -4.38 1.01 3.27
C LEU A 29 -4.95 0.97 4.70
N LEU A 30 -4.98 2.10 5.41
CA LEU A 30 -5.54 2.21 6.77
C LEU A 30 -7.00 1.70 6.88
N PRO A 31 -7.96 2.20 6.08
CA PRO A 31 -9.32 1.68 6.12
C PRO A 31 -9.43 0.24 5.62
N PHE A 32 -8.53 -0.23 4.74
CA PHE A 32 -8.50 -1.65 4.35
C PHE A 32 -8.08 -2.56 5.52
N TRP A 33 -7.10 -2.16 6.32
CA TRP A 33 -6.75 -2.88 7.55
C TRP A 33 -7.90 -2.88 8.57
N ALA A 34 -8.60 -1.76 8.73
CA ALA A 34 -9.77 -1.68 9.60
C ALA A 34 -10.91 -2.60 9.10
N GLY A 35 -11.18 -2.59 7.79
CA GLY A 35 -12.16 -3.49 7.15
C GLY A 35 -11.78 -4.96 7.26
N TYR A 36 -10.49 -5.27 7.14
CA TYR A 36 -9.96 -6.62 7.33
C TYR A 36 -10.16 -7.11 8.77
N ALA A 37 -9.80 -6.30 9.77
CA ALA A 37 -10.01 -6.63 11.18
C ALA A 37 -11.50 -6.81 11.52
N PHE A 38 -12.37 -5.97 10.97
CA PHE A 38 -13.82 -6.10 11.13
C PHE A 38 -14.37 -7.38 10.47
N ALA A 39 -13.87 -7.74 9.28
CA ALA A 39 -14.24 -8.99 8.62
C ALA A 39 -13.76 -10.22 9.40
N LEU A 40 -12.56 -10.17 9.98
CA LEU A 40 -12.01 -11.18 10.88
C LEU A 40 -12.90 -11.40 12.11
N TYR A 41 -13.31 -10.30 12.77
CA TYR A 41 -14.16 -10.37 13.96
C TYR A 41 -15.55 -10.95 13.66
N ASN A 42 -16.14 -10.61 12.52
CA ASN A 42 -17.46 -11.10 12.12
C ASN A 42 -17.43 -12.50 11.48
N GLY A 43 -16.26 -13.13 11.33
CA GLY A 43 -16.13 -14.45 10.69
C GLY A 43 -16.55 -14.48 9.21
N ASN A 44 -16.62 -13.32 8.55
CA ASN A 44 -17.05 -13.24 7.15
C ASN A 44 -15.86 -13.51 6.21
N SER A 45 -15.60 -14.80 5.97
CA SER A 45 -14.48 -15.31 5.19
C SER A 45 -14.40 -14.77 3.76
N ASN A 46 -15.55 -14.45 3.14
CA ASN A 46 -15.58 -13.97 1.75
C ASN A 46 -15.06 -12.53 1.64
N ASN A 47 -15.44 -11.66 2.58
CA ASN A 47 -14.91 -10.30 2.65
C ASN A 47 -13.43 -10.29 3.06
N LEU A 48 -13.03 -11.24 3.90
CA LEU A 48 -11.67 -11.39 4.42
C LEU A 48 -10.65 -11.64 3.28
N SER A 49 -11.00 -12.49 2.31
CA SER A 49 -10.17 -12.75 1.12
C SER A 49 -10.06 -11.53 0.20
N ASN A 50 -11.15 -10.78 0.00
CA ASN A 50 -11.14 -9.56 -0.82
C ASN A 50 -10.28 -8.45 -0.20
N TYR A 51 -10.41 -8.21 1.11
CA TYR A 51 -9.55 -7.25 1.81
C TYR A 51 -8.08 -7.68 1.80
N SER A 52 -7.80 -8.98 1.97
CA SER A 52 -6.46 -9.55 1.83
C SER A 52 -5.83 -9.25 0.46
N LEU A 53 -6.58 -9.48 -0.63
CA LEU A 53 -6.13 -9.16 -2.00
C LEU A 53 -5.86 -7.66 -2.20
N LEU A 54 -6.73 -6.80 -1.67
CA LEU A 54 -6.56 -5.34 -1.73
C LEU A 54 -5.33 -4.89 -0.93
N ILE A 55 -5.15 -5.40 0.29
CA ILE A 55 -3.97 -5.13 1.12
C ILE A 55 -2.70 -5.55 0.39
N LEU A 56 -2.71 -6.73 -0.26
CA LEU A 56 -1.57 -7.24 -1.02
C LEU A 56 -1.27 -6.38 -2.26
N ALA A 57 -2.28 -6.06 -3.07
CA ALA A 57 -2.12 -5.23 -4.27
C ALA A 57 -1.63 -3.81 -3.94
N PHE A 58 -2.22 -3.17 -2.92
CA PHE A 58 -1.83 -1.84 -2.48
C PHE A 58 -0.46 -1.84 -1.79
N SER A 59 -0.11 -2.90 -1.04
CA SER A 59 1.23 -3.05 -0.47
C SER A 59 2.30 -3.23 -1.54
N LEU A 60 2.02 -3.97 -2.63
CA LEU A 60 2.94 -4.12 -3.77
C LEU A 60 3.17 -2.79 -4.49
N MET A 61 2.12 -2.00 -4.74
CA MET A 61 2.24 -0.67 -5.32
C MET A 61 3.06 0.29 -4.44
N ASN A 62 2.99 0.12 -3.12
CA ASN A 62 3.73 0.92 -2.14
C ASN A 62 4.98 0.23 -1.59
N PHE A 63 5.44 -0.88 -2.18
CA PHE A 63 6.47 -1.73 -1.59
C PHE A 63 7.79 -0.98 -1.38
N ASN A 64 8.19 -0.14 -2.33
CA ASN A 64 9.39 0.68 -2.21
C ASN A 64 9.33 1.69 -1.05
N ALA A 65 8.14 2.22 -0.76
CA ALA A 65 7.92 3.16 0.33
C ALA A 65 7.88 2.42 1.69
N ILE A 66 7.21 1.27 1.73
CA ILE A 66 7.10 0.39 2.91
C ILE A 66 8.48 -0.16 3.31
N CYS A 67 9.29 -0.57 2.33
CA CYS A 67 10.62 -1.12 2.54
C CYS A 67 11.69 -0.04 2.81
N GLY A 68 11.29 1.25 2.83
CA GLY A 68 12.18 2.38 3.11
C GLY A 68 13.19 2.70 2.00
N VAL A 69 13.00 2.12 0.80
CA VAL A 69 13.84 2.37 -0.38
C VAL A 69 13.56 3.76 -0.96
N GLU A 70 12.29 4.19 -0.93
CA GLU A 70 11.88 5.55 -1.31
C GLU A 70 11.77 6.46 -0.09
N LYS A 71 12.52 7.57 -0.09
CA LYS A 71 12.33 8.65 0.89
C LYS A 71 11.04 9.40 0.57
N ILE A 72 10.00 9.13 1.35
CA ILE A 72 8.79 9.95 1.35
C ILE A 72 9.12 11.28 2.05
N GLU A 73 9.01 12.39 1.32
CA GLU A 73 9.31 13.74 1.83
C GLU A 73 8.42 14.11 3.03
N ASN A 74 7.18 13.62 3.07
CA ASN A 74 6.25 13.88 4.16
C ASN A 74 6.48 12.91 5.33
N LYS A 75 6.81 13.47 6.49
CA LYS A 75 7.06 12.76 7.76
C LYS A 75 5.87 11.90 8.21
N VAL A 76 4.64 12.36 7.96
CA VAL A 76 3.41 11.62 8.30
C VAL A 76 3.27 10.38 7.43
N LEU A 77 3.39 10.53 6.11
CA LEU A 77 3.30 9.42 5.17
C LEU A 77 4.42 8.40 5.40
N ASN A 78 5.62 8.84 5.77
CA ASN A 78 6.72 7.95 6.13
C ASN A 78 6.41 7.11 7.38
N LEU A 79 5.72 7.69 8.37
CA LEU A 79 5.30 6.98 9.57
C LEU A 79 4.22 5.94 9.24
N ILE A 80 3.24 6.33 8.42
CA ILE A 80 2.17 5.43 7.94
C ILE A 80 2.80 4.27 7.14
N ALA A 81 3.76 4.54 6.25
CA ALA A 81 4.44 3.51 5.45
C ALA A 81 5.18 2.48 6.29
N LYS A 82 5.86 2.92 7.36
CA LYS A 82 6.48 2.00 8.31
C LYS A 82 5.46 1.19 9.08
N LEU A 83 4.37 1.82 9.50
CA LEU A 83 3.30 1.16 10.25
C LEU A 83 2.57 0.11 9.39
N ASP A 84 2.19 0.47 8.17
CA ASP A 84 1.63 -0.45 7.17
C ASP A 84 2.60 -1.58 6.85
N GLY A 85 3.91 -1.28 6.76
CA GLY A 85 4.93 -2.30 6.58
C GLY A 85 4.95 -3.34 7.69
N VAL A 86 4.97 -2.89 8.95
CA VAL A 86 4.93 -3.78 10.11
C VAL A 86 3.64 -4.60 10.13
N LEU A 87 2.48 -3.97 9.88
CA LEU A 87 1.20 -4.67 9.79
C LEU A 87 1.21 -5.74 8.67
N PHE A 88 1.73 -5.39 7.50
CA PHE A 88 1.84 -6.30 6.36
C PHE A 88 2.72 -7.52 6.67
N PHE A 89 3.87 -7.31 7.33
CA PHE A 89 4.75 -8.41 7.73
C PHE A 89 4.07 -9.35 8.73
N ILE A 90 3.42 -8.82 9.77
CA ILE A 90 2.70 -9.62 10.77
C ILE A 90 1.60 -10.43 10.09
N TRP A 91 0.79 -9.77 9.26
CA TRP A 91 -0.30 -10.40 8.53
C TRP A 91 0.17 -11.50 7.58
N ALA A 92 1.25 -11.25 6.82
CA ALA A 92 1.84 -12.23 5.92
C ALA A 92 2.32 -13.46 6.71
N PHE A 93 2.96 -13.25 7.86
CA PHE A 93 3.42 -14.33 8.74
C PHE A 93 2.25 -15.19 9.25
N VAL A 94 1.19 -14.55 9.75
CA VAL A 94 -0.04 -15.22 10.20
C VAL A 94 -0.67 -16.02 9.06
N THR A 95 -0.76 -15.43 7.86
CA THR A 95 -1.36 -16.07 6.69
C THR A 95 -0.54 -17.30 6.25
N ILE A 96 0.78 -17.21 6.23
CA ILE A 96 1.67 -18.35 5.92
C ILE A 96 1.49 -19.47 6.95
N ILE A 97 1.48 -19.14 8.25
CA ILE A 97 1.25 -20.14 9.31
C ILE A 97 -0.12 -20.82 9.13
N GLN A 98 -1.17 -20.04 8.89
CA GLN A 98 -2.52 -20.58 8.64
C GLN A 98 -2.55 -21.49 7.41
N LEU A 99 -1.81 -21.16 6.37
CA LEU A 99 -1.73 -21.95 5.14
C LEU A 99 -0.94 -23.24 5.32
N LEU A 100 0.06 -23.26 6.22
CA LEU A 100 0.85 -24.46 6.55
C LEU A 100 0.15 -25.40 7.54
N ILE A 101 -0.68 -24.87 8.45
CA ILE A 101 -1.44 -25.67 9.42
C ILE A 101 -2.66 -26.35 8.79
N LYS A 102 -3.16 -25.79 7.68
CA LYS A 102 -4.32 -26.29 6.95
C LYS A 102 -3.94 -27.35 5.92
#